data_AF-A0A2T5MHQ1-F1
#
_entry.id   AF-A0A2T5MHQ1-F1
#
_cell.length_a   1.000
_cell.length_b   1.000
_cell.length_c   1.000
_cell.angle_alpha   90.00
_cell.angle_beta   90.00
_cell.angle_gamma   90.00
#
_symmetry.space_group_name_H-M   'P 1'
#
loop_
_entity.id
_entity.type
_entity.pdbx_description
1 polymer ?
#
loop_
_entity_poly.entity_id
_entity_poly.type
_entity_poly.pdbx_seq_one_letter_code
_entity_poly.pdbx_strand_id
1 'polypeptide(L)'
;MRTRRYILVVLLGGLVFQSAFADPGRGHRRDDDREEQQRPSAGRMSPSEAAAKAQRNNGGGKVLAVEPTGTGYRVKLLQRGDVNIVFVPAD
;
A
#
# COMPACT_ATOMS: atom_id res chain seq x y z
N MET A 1 30.16 -18.93 -6.28
CA MET A 1 29.50 -18.67 -7.59
C MET A 1 28.00 -18.79 -7.36
N ARG A 2 27.08 -17.88 -7.68
CA ARG A 2 27.05 -16.55 -8.30
C ARG A 2 25.76 -15.90 -7.77
N THR A 3 25.88 -14.70 -7.22
CA THR A 3 24.80 -13.80 -6.81
C THR A 3 23.93 -13.42 -8.00
N ARG A 4 22.60 -13.51 -7.86
CA ARG A 4 21.65 -12.91 -8.81
C ARG A 4 20.82 -11.86 -8.08
N ARG A 5 21.40 -10.66 -8.00
CA ARG A 5 20.72 -9.43 -7.58
C ARG A 5 19.93 -8.93 -8.79
N TYR A 6 18.61 -9.00 -8.73
CA TYR A 6 17.76 -8.29 -9.68
C TYR A 6 17.30 -7.01 -9.00
N ILE A 7 18.13 -5.96 -9.11
CA ILE A 7 17.73 -4.59 -8.81
C ILE A 7 17.05 -4.08 -10.07
N LEU A 8 15.72 -3.99 -10.05
CA LEU A 8 14.96 -3.35 -11.11
C LEU A 8 14.40 -2.05 -10.55
N VAL A 9 15.21 -1.00 -10.69
CA VAL A 9 14.82 0.40 -10.55
C VAL A 9 14.07 0.78 -11.82
N VAL A 10 12.81 1.16 -11.67
CA VAL A 10 12.13 2.00 -12.67
C VAL A 10 11.65 3.24 -11.94
N LEU A 11 12.54 4.23 -11.93
CA LEU A 11 12.23 5.64 -11.76
C LEU A 11 11.73 6.14 -13.12
N LEU A 12 10.44 6.48 -13.23
CA LEU A 12 9.95 7.24 -14.38
C LEU A 12 8.62 7.90 -14.07
N GLY A 13 8.57 9.20 -14.33
CA GLY A 13 7.33 9.97 -14.48
C GLY A 13 7.20 11.16 -13.55
N GLY A 14 7.96 12.22 -13.81
CA GLY A 14 7.74 13.51 -13.17
C GLY A 14 6.42 14.16 -13.59
N LEU A 15 5.87 15.00 -12.71
CA LEU A 15 5.14 16.19 -13.12
C LEU A 15 5.20 17.22 -11.98
N VAL A 16 6.00 18.26 -12.18
CA VAL A 16 5.85 19.54 -11.52
C VAL A 16 4.61 20.21 -12.11
N PHE A 17 3.58 20.47 -11.31
CA PHE A 17 2.59 21.50 -11.62
C PHE A 17 2.05 22.07 -10.30
N GLN A 18 2.60 23.22 -9.91
CA GLN A 18 1.95 24.11 -8.96
C GLN A 18 0.78 24.75 -9.70
N SER A 19 -0.44 24.58 -9.19
CA SER A 19 -1.60 25.31 -9.68
C SER A 19 -1.87 26.50 -8.77
N ALA A 20 -1.76 27.67 -9.38
CA ALA A 20 -2.15 28.95 -8.83
C ALA A 20 -3.65 28.99 -8.49
N PHE A 21 -3.96 29.92 -7.61
CA PHE A 21 -5.27 30.24 -7.06
C PHE A 21 -6.40 30.44 -8.09
N ALA A 22 -7.61 30.18 -7.57
CA ALA A 22 -8.90 30.78 -7.92
C ALA A 22 -9.72 30.16 -9.08
N ASP A 23 -10.67 29.30 -8.71
CA ASP A 23 -12.00 29.24 -9.31
C ASP A 23 -13.03 28.82 -8.23
N PRO A 24 -14.01 29.65 -7.84
CA PRO A 24 -15.10 29.25 -6.96
C PRO A 24 -16.27 28.75 -7.81
N GLY A 25 -16.03 27.66 -8.53
CA GLY A 25 -17.01 27.00 -9.41
C GLY A 25 -17.44 25.66 -8.83
N ARG A 26 -18.57 25.70 -8.11
CA ARG A 26 -19.42 24.57 -7.72
C ARG A 26 -19.16 23.26 -8.49
N GLY A 27 -18.47 22.33 -7.83
CA GLY A 27 -18.32 20.95 -8.28
C GLY A 27 -18.12 20.04 -7.07
N HIS A 28 -19.14 19.28 -6.71
CA HIS A 28 -18.99 18.11 -5.85
C HIS A 28 -17.91 17.20 -6.44
N ARG A 29 -16.72 17.13 -5.83
CA ARG A 29 -15.82 15.98 -5.96
C ARG A 29 -14.61 16.08 -5.06
N ARG A 30 -14.33 14.95 -4.39
CA ARG A 30 -13.14 14.59 -3.61
C ARG A 30 -13.15 15.05 -2.17
N ASP A 31 -13.98 14.40 -1.36
CA ASP A 31 -13.60 14.02 0.01
C ASP A 31 -14.26 12.69 0.46
N ASP A 32 -14.83 11.89 -0.45
CA ASP A 32 -15.51 10.62 -0.09
C ASP A 32 -14.76 9.34 -0.52
N ASP A 33 -13.70 9.41 -1.34
CA ASP A 33 -13.04 8.20 -1.85
C ASP A 33 -11.98 7.59 -0.90
N ARG A 34 -11.75 8.19 0.28
CA ARG A 34 -10.72 7.71 1.22
C ARG A 34 -11.27 7.02 2.47
N GLU A 35 -12.57 7.08 2.72
CA GLU A 35 -13.19 6.54 3.94
C GLU A 35 -14.19 5.40 3.70
N GLU A 36 -14.51 5.07 2.44
CA GLU A 36 -15.50 4.02 2.13
C GLU A 36 -14.96 2.57 2.12
N GLN A 37 -13.66 2.34 2.39
CA GLN A 37 -13.04 1.03 2.16
C GLN A 37 -12.91 0.09 3.37
N GLN A 38 -13.43 0.43 4.56
CA GLN A 38 -13.31 -0.48 5.71
C GLN A 38 -14.60 -0.56 6.54
N ARG A 39 -15.68 -1.07 5.93
CA ARG A 39 -16.61 -1.87 6.72
C ARG A 39 -15.98 -3.24 6.92
N PRO A 40 -15.63 -3.66 8.15
CA PRO A 40 -15.14 -5.01 8.38
C PRO A 40 -16.26 -5.99 8.01
N SER A 41 -16.12 -6.67 6.87
CA SER A 41 -16.88 -7.90 6.65
C SER A 41 -16.42 -8.86 7.74
N ALA A 42 -17.31 -9.13 8.70
CA ALA A 42 -17.03 -9.78 9.99
C ALA A 42 -16.59 -11.27 9.91
N GLY A 43 -16.01 -11.70 8.77
CA GLY A 43 -15.51 -13.06 8.56
C GLY A 43 -14.36 -13.15 7.55
N ARG A 44 -13.80 -12.04 7.06
CA ARG A 44 -12.61 -12.03 6.22
C ARG A 44 -11.53 -11.18 6.89
N MET A 45 -10.30 -11.69 6.92
CA MET A 45 -9.14 -10.91 7.38
C MET A 45 -9.16 -9.52 6.75
N SER A 46 -9.03 -8.49 7.56
CA SER A 46 -8.99 -7.11 7.12
C SER A 46 -7.60 -6.71 6.61
N PRO A 47 -7.48 -5.65 5.79
CA PRO A 47 -6.18 -5.14 5.37
C PRO A 47 -5.26 -4.74 6.54
N SER A 48 -5.82 -4.18 7.60
CA SER A 48 -5.09 -3.78 8.81
C SER A 48 -4.58 -4.98 9.60
N GLU A 49 -5.37 -6.07 9.69
CA GLU A 49 -4.90 -7.34 10.27
C GLU A 49 -3.78 -7.95 9.44
N ALA A 50 -3.91 -7.93 8.11
CA ALA A 50 -2.85 -8.41 7.21
C ALA A 50 -1.56 -7.61 7.38
N ALA A 51 -1.65 -6.28 7.49
CA ALA A 51 -0.51 -5.41 7.77
C ALA A 51 0.17 -5.75 9.09
N ALA A 52 -0.63 -5.90 10.16
CA ALA A 52 -0.12 -6.23 11.48
C ALA A 52 0.53 -7.62 11.52
N LYS A 53 -0.07 -8.61 10.83
CA LYS A 53 0.49 -9.96 10.68
C LYS A 53 1.80 -9.93 9.89
N ALA A 54 1.86 -9.17 8.80
CA ALA A 54 3.07 -9.00 8.01
C ALA A 54 4.20 -8.38 8.84
N GLN A 55 3.93 -7.32 9.60
CA GLN A 55 4.92 -6.69 10.47
C GLN A 55 5.42 -7.66 11.55
N ARG A 56 4.52 -8.31 12.30
CA ARG A 56 4.91 -9.26 13.35
C ARG A 56 5.80 -10.37 12.82
N ASN A 57 5.46 -10.93 11.66
CA ASN A 57 6.17 -12.07 11.09
C ASN A 57 7.50 -11.69 10.41
N ASN A 58 7.71 -10.42 10.06
CA ASN A 58 8.90 -9.97 9.34
C ASN A 58 9.82 -9.08 10.18
N GLY A 59 9.60 -8.99 11.50
CA GLY A 59 10.46 -8.19 12.39
C GLY A 59 10.14 -6.68 12.38
N GLY A 60 8.88 -6.33 12.10
CA GLY A 60 8.38 -4.96 12.10
C GLY A 60 8.48 -4.27 10.74
N GLY A 61 8.82 -2.98 10.75
CA GLY A 61 8.93 -2.14 9.55
C GLY A 61 7.70 -1.29 9.27
N LYS A 62 7.86 -0.32 8.36
CA LYS A 62 6.78 0.59 7.97
C LYS A 62 5.99 -0.02 6.82
N VAL A 63 4.69 -0.17 7.00
CA VAL A 63 3.79 -0.60 5.92
C VAL A 63 3.65 0.55 4.92
N LEU A 64 3.94 0.29 3.66
CA LEU A 64 3.81 1.25 2.56
C LEU A 64 2.50 1.06 1.80
N ALA A 65 2.06 -0.18 1.64
CA ALA A 65 0.82 -0.52 0.98
C ALA A 65 0.31 -1.89 1.44
N VAL A 66 -1.01 -2.06 1.39
CA VAL A 66 -1.69 -3.35 1.56
C VAL A 66 -2.66 -3.50 0.41
N GLU A 67 -2.42 -4.48 -0.44
CA GLU A 67 -3.21 -4.73 -1.64
C GLU A 67 -3.98 -6.05 -1.45
N PRO A 68 -5.32 -6.06 -1.50
CA PRO A 68 -6.07 -7.31 -1.51
C PRO A 68 -5.78 -8.10 -2.78
N THR A 69 -5.82 -9.42 -2.64
CA THR A 69 -5.67 -10.38 -3.74
C THR A 69 -6.80 -11.40 -3.65
N GLY A 70 -6.90 -12.32 -4.61
CA GLY A 70 -7.93 -13.36 -4.59
C GLY A 70 -7.89 -14.29 -3.38
N THR A 71 -6.72 -14.47 -2.75
CA THR A 71 -6.48 -15.46 -1.69
C THR A 71 -5.90 -14.87 -0.40
N GLY A 72 -5.80 -13.54 -0.30
CA GLY A 72 -5.08 -12.89 0.79
C GLY A 72 -4.71 -11.46 0.48
N TYR A 73 -3.58 -11.02 1.02
CA TYR A 73 -3.06 -9.67 0.92
C TYR A 73 -1.60 -9.66 0.53
N ARG A 74 -1.23 -8.71 -0.31
CA ARG A 74 0.15 -8.35 -0.59
C ARG A 74 0.50 -7.09 0.20
N VAL A 75 1.45 -7.21 1.11
CA VAL A 75 1.89 -6.12 1.99
C VAL A 75 3.30 -5.67 1.58
N LYS A 76 3.44 -4.38 1.27
CA LYS A 76 4.75 -3.76 1.03
C LYS A 76 5.28 -3.21 2.36
N LEU A 77 6.42 -3.72 2.82
CA LEU A 77 7.08 -3.34 4.06
C LEU A 77 8.41 -2.65 3.77
N LEU A 78 8.66 -1.51 4.37
CA LEU A 78 9.96 -0.85 4.41
C LEU A 78 10.70 -1.26 5.69
N GLN A 79 11.88 -1.87 5.54
CA GLN A 79 12.70 -2.37 6.63
C GLN A 79 14.17 -2.07 6.32
N ARG A 80 14.84 -1.32 7.21
CA ARG A 80 16.28 -1.00 7.09
C ARG A 80 16.67 -0.37 5.74
N GLY A 81 15.74 0.34 5.10
CA GLY A 81 15.94 0.97 3.79
C GLY A 81 15.49 0.13 2.60
N ASP A 82 15.18 -1.16 2.81
CA ASP A 82 14.72 -2.08 1.77
C ASP A 82 13.20 -2.23 1.77
N VAL A 83 12.60 -2.34 0.58
CA VAL A 83 11.17 -2.63 0.43
C VAL A 83 10.98 -4.11 0.13
N ASN A 84 10.32 -4.80 1.07
CA ASN A 84 9.96 -6.21 0.97
C ASN A 84 8.47 -6.35 0.67
N ILE A 85 8.13 -7.24 -0.26
CA ILE A 85 6.74 -7.57 -0.57
C ILE A 85 6.42 -8.93 0.04
N VAL A 86 5.49 -8.94 0.99
CA VAL A 86 5.10 -10.14 1.74
C VAL A 86 3.67 -10.50 1.40
N PHE A 87 3.42 -11.79 1.19
CA PHE A 87 2.06 -12.30 1.05
C PHE A 87 1.52 -12.77 2.40
N VAL A 88 0.28 -12.40 2.69
CA VAL A 88 -0.45 -12.81 3.89
C VAL A 88 -1.74 -13.50 3.44
N PRO A 89 -1.91 -14.81 3.67
CA PRO A 89 -3.14 -15.51 3.30
C PRO A 89 -4.32 -15.07 4.18
N ALA A 90 -5.53 -15.14 3.63
CA ALA A 90 -6.78 -14.67 4.26
C ALA A 90 -7.38 -15.64 5.31
N ASP A 91 -6.65 -16.72 5.66
CA ASP A 91 -7.09 -17.79 6.58
C ASP A 91 -7.57 -17.28 7.95
#